data_AF-A0A380EL02-F1
#
_entry.id   AF-A0A380EL02-F1
#
_cell.length_a   1.000
_cell.length_b   1.000
_cell.length_c   1.000
_cell.angle_alpha   90.00
_cell.angle_beta   90.00
_cell.angle_gamma   90.00
#
_symmetry.space_group_name_H-M   'P 1'
#
loop_
_entity.id
_entity.type
_entity.pdbx_description
1 polymer ?
#
loop_
_entity_poly.entity_id
_entity_poly.type
_entity_poly.pdbx_seq_one_letter_code
_entity_poly.pdbx_strand_id
1 'polypeptide(L)'
;MHKRHVRIHPSSRTDRGVHAIQQYFHFDTELNIPMSQWQYAMNRTLPDDIYVNNVVTVDDDFHCRYDCVGKRYRYKVYQAQHRDPFQSGLKTFIPETLDLGKMNRAAQQFIGTHDFTGFCSQKTEVESKVRTLYQSEIVKTDDGFDYIVTGSGFYITWCVS
;
A
#
# COMPACT_ATOMS: atom_id res chain seq x y z
N MET A 1 1.87 24.53 8.57
CA MET A 1 2.09 24.53 10.03
C MET A 1 3.53 24.91 10.35
N HIS A 2 4.53 24.13 9.93
CA HIS A 2 5.92 24.56 9.98
C HIS A 2 6.18 25.72 9.01
N LYS A 3 7.08 26.64 9.40
CA LYS A 3 7.52 27.78 8.56
C LYS A 3 8.77 27.45 7.72
N ARG A 4 9.28 26.22 7.84
CA ARG A 4 10.44 25.70 7.12
C ARG A 4 10.11 24.32 6.58
N HIS A 5 10.91 23.86 5.61
CA HIS A 5 10.81 22.52 5.08
C HIS A 5 11.09 21.48 6.18
N VAL A 6 10.21 20.50 6.29
CA VAL A 6 10.36 19.33 7.17
C VAL A 6 10.47 18.11 6.28
N ARG A 7 11.57 17.36 6.44
CA ARG A 7 11.73 16.09 5.74
C ARG A 7 10.80 15.06 6.38
N ILE A 8 9.97 14.42 5.56
CA ILE A 8 9.18 13.27 5.97
C ILE A 8 9.81 11.99 5.45
N HIS A 9 9.64 10.91 6.22
CA HIS A 9 10.14 9.59 5.91
C HIS A 9 8.95 8.65 5.81
N PRO A 10 8.53 8.22 4.60
CA PRO A 10 7.42 7.30 4.44
C PRO A 10 7.85 5.84 4.62
N SER A 11 6.94 4.99 5.12
CA SER A 11 7.18 3.54 5.26
C SER A 11 7.25 2.82 3.91
N SER A 12 6.60 3.39 2.89
CA SER A 12 6.59 2.87 1.53
C SER A 12 6.38 3.97 0.49
N ARG A 13 6.86 3.72 -0.72
CA ARG A 13 6.54 4.52 -1.90
C ARG A 13 5.36 3.84 -2.61
N THR A 14 4.36 4.62 -2.99
CA THR A 14 3.28 4.20 -3.90
C THR A 14 3.52 4.79 -5.29
N ASP A 15 3.09 4.08 -6.33
CA ASP A 15 3.12 4.60 -7.69
C ASP A 15 1.88 5.47 -7.97
N ARG A 16 1.93 6.23 -9.06
CA ARG A 16 0.84 7.12 -9.47
C ARG A 16 -0.47 6.34 -9.60
N GLY A 17 -1.51 6.82 -8.93
CA GLY A 17 -2.85 6.22 -8.95
C GLY A 17 -3.07 5.11 -7.92
N VAL A 18 -2.06 4.75 -7.13
CA VAL A 18 -2.18 3.79 -6.03
C VAL A 18 -2.60 4.51 -4.75
N HIS A 19 -3.68 4.00 -4.14
CA HIS A 19 -4.21 4.50 -2.87
C HIS A 19 -3.55 3.82 -1.67
N ALA A 20 -3.64 4.47 -0.50
CA ALA A 20 -3.21 3.88 0.76
C ALA A 20 -4.25 4.11 1.84
N ILE A 21 -4.75 3.03 2.44
CA ILE A 21 -5.67 3.09 3.59
C ILE A 21 -4.88 3.40 4.88
N GLN A 22 -3.67 2.84 5.01
CA GLN A 22 -2.81 2.99 6.18
C GLN A 22 -1.35 3.18 5.73
N GLN A 23 -1.01 4.38 5.29
CA GLN A 23 0.37 4.80 5.08
C GLN A 23 0.92 5.40 6.37
N TYR A 24 2.13 5.00 6.73
CA TYR A 24 2.86 5.59 7.86
C TYR A 24 3.99 6.47 7.34
N PHE A 25 4.22 7.59 8.03
CA PHE A 25 5.41 8.41 7.89
C PHE A 25 5.85 8.92 9.26
N HIS A 26 7.14 9.22 9.40
CA HIS A 26 7.66 9.95 10.56
C HIS A 26 8.44 11.18 10.11
N PHE A 27 8.64 12.10 11.04
CA PHE A 27 9.41 13.32 10.87
C PHE A 27 9.77 13.90 12.24
N ASP A 28 10.87 14.65 12.27
CA ASP A 28 11.30 15.34 13.48
C ASP A 28 10.76 16.77 13.51
N THR A 29 10.45 17.25 14.72
CA THR A 29 9.85 18.57 14.90
C THR A 29 10.24 19.21 16.22
N GLU A 30 10.57 20.50 16.17
CA GLU A 30 10.78 21.34 17.35
C GLU A 30 9.47 21.99 17.84
N LEU A 31 8.37 21.84 17.10
CA LEU A 31 7.07 22.39 17.50
C LEU A 31 6.56 21.65 18.74
N ASN A 32 6.27 22.40 19.80
CA ASN A 32 5.66 21.90 21.01
C ASN A 32 4.13 22.04 20.95
N ILE A 33 3.49 21.33 20.02
CA ILE A 33 2.03 21.23 19.94
C ILE A 33 1.58 20.09 20.85
N PRO A 34 0.53 20.26 21.68
CA PRO A 34 -0.02 19.16 22.47
C PRO A 34 -0.42 17.98 21.58
N MET A 35 -0.09 16.74 21.97
CA MET A 35 -0.36 15.53 21.18
C MET A 35 -1.82 15.41 20.69
N SER A 36 -2.78 15.84 21.50
CA SER A 36 -4.20 15.85 21.15
C SER A 36 -4.59 16.82 20.02
N GLN A 37 -3.74 17.79 19.69
CA GLN A 37 -4.00 18.80 18.66
C GLN A 37 -3.31 18.51 17.33
N TRP A 38 -2.33 17.60 17.29
CA TRP A 38 -1.54 17.34 16.08
C TRP A 38 -2.39 16.87 14.91
N GLN A 39 -3.30 15.93 15.15
CA GLN A 39 -4.18 15.40 14.10
C GLN A 39 -5.01 16.53 13.45
N TYR A 40 -5.62 17.38 14.28
CA TYR A 40 -6.37 18.55 13.81
C TYR A 40 -5.48 19.53 13.03
N ALA A 41 -4.31 19.84 13.57
CA ALA A 41 -3.39 20.80 12.97
C ALA A 41 -2.87 20.33 11.59
N MET A 42 -2.57 19.04 11.43
CA MET A 42 -2.18 18.46 10.14
C MET A 42 -3.33 18.51 9.13
N ASN A 43 -4.48 17.93 9.48
CA ASN A 43 -5.62 17.80 8.58
C ASN A 43 -6.20 19.14 8.12
N ARG A 44 -6.03 20.22 8.89
CA ARG A 44 -6.42 21.57 8.47
C ARG A 44 -5.59 22.13 7.30
N THR A 45 -4.41 21.57 7.05
CA THR A 45 -3.47 22.06 6.02
C THR A 45 -3.26 21.10 4.86
N LEU A 46 -3.76 19.86 4.98
CA LEU A 46 -3.66 18.84 3.96
C LEU A 46 -4.76 19.03 2.90
N PRO A 47 -4.52 18.59 1.66
CA PRO A 47 -5.57 18.51 0.64
C PRO A 47 -6.64 17.49 1.04
N ASP A 48 -7.83 17.60 0.43
CA ASP A 48 -9.00 16.79 0.78
C ASP A 48 -8.84 15.28 0.52
N ASP A 49 -7.84 14.88 -0.26
CA ASP A 49 -7.52 13.49 -0.60
C ASP A 49 -6.49 12.84 0.34
N ILE A 50 -6.03 13.55 1.38
CA ILE A 50 -5.11 13.03 2.40
C ILE A 50 -5.66 13.31 3.79
N TYR A 51 -5.76 12.27 4.60
CA TYR A 51 -6.23 12.39 5.99
C TYR A 51 -5.33 11.63 6.97
N VAL A 52 -4.87 12.33 8.00
CA VAL A 52 -4.12 11.76 9.12
C VAL A 52 -5.11 11.24 10.16
N ASN A 53 -5.13 9.92 10.34
CA ASN A 53 -6.04 9.24 11.26
C ASN A 53 -5.52 9.15 12.70
N ASN A 54 -4.20 9.21 12.90
CA ASN A 54 -3.56 9.10 14.20
C ASN A 54 -2.18 9.74 14.20
N VAL A 55 -1.74 10.27 15.34
CA VAL A 55 -0.40 10.81 15.55
C VAL A 55 0.09 10.35 16.91
N VAL A 56 1.30 9.78 16.96
CA VAL A 56 1.93 9.29 18.18
C VAL A 56 3.40 9.74 18.22
N THR A 57 3.93 9.95 19.42
CA THR A 57 5.37 10.06 19.61
C THR A 57 5.98 8.66 19.57
N VAL A 58 7.15 8.54 18.99
CA VAL A 58 7.92 7.30 18.85
C VAL A 58 9.32 7.54 19.43
N ASP A 59 10.06 6.46 19.70
CA ASP A 59 11.45 6.55 20.14
C ASP A 59 12.35 7.19 19.07
N ASP A 60 13.41 7.87 19.50
CA ASP A 60 14.34 8.59 18.61
C ASP A 60 15.05 7.66 17.60
N ASP A 61 15.18 6.38 17.93
CA ASP A 61 15.80 5.37 17.06
C ASP A 61 14.81 4.73 16.08
N PHE A 62 13.51 5.05 16.16
CA PHE A 62 12.49 4.46 15.28
C PHE A 62 12.57 5.02 13.87
N HIS A 63 12.59 4.13 12.88
CA HIS A 63 12.46 4.47 11.47
C HIS A 63 11.41 3.60 10.77
N CYS A 64 10.24 4.21 10.49
CA CYS A 64 9.05 3.52 9.98
C CYS A 64 9.23 2.68 8.69
N ARG A 65 10.29 2.92 7.91
CA ARG A 65 10.63 2.09 6.73
C ARG A 65 11.44 0.85 7.09
N TYR A 66 12.36 0.95 8.04
CA TYR A 66 13.33 -0.10 8.35
C TYR A 66 12.84 -1.01 9.47
N ASP A 67 12.05 -0.49 10.41
CA ASP A 67 11.40 -1.26 11.48
C ASP A 67 10.07 -1.88 11.04
N CYS A 68 9.69 -1.70 9.78
CA CYS A 68 8.49 -2.29 9.20
C CYS A 68 8.68 -3.80 9.02
N VAL A 69 7.88 -4.61 9.73
CA VAL A 69 7.95 -6.09 9.68
C VAL A 69 7.25 -6.70 8.45
N GLY A 70 6.52 -5.90 7.69
CA GLY A 70 5.84 -6.35 6.49
C GLY A 70 4.85 -5.33 5.94
N LYS A 71 4.39 -5.60 4.72
CA LYS A 71 3.44 -4.75 4.00
C LYS A 71 2.28 -5.59 3.51
N ARG A 72 1.11 -4.96 3.33
CA ARG A 72 -0.07 -5.59 2.77
C ARG A 72 -0.62 -4.73 1.65
N TYR A 73 -0.88 -5.36 0.51
CA TYR A 73 -1.53 -4.76 -0.64
C TYR A 73 -2.85 -5.46 -0.93
N ARG A 74 -3.78 -4.70 -1.50
CA ARG A 74 -5.12 -5.16 -1.88
C ARG A 74 -5.44 -4.57 -3.25
N TYR A 75 -5.55 -5.42 -4.26
CA TYR A 75 -6.06 -5.03 -5.58
C TYR A 75 -7.54 -5.30 -5.60
N LYS A 76 -8.33 -4.25 -5.84
CA LYS A 76 -9.78 -4.35 -5.89
C LYS A 76 -10.23 -4.50 -7.33
N VAL A 77 -10.98 -5.55 -7.61
CA VAL A 77 -11.52 -5.83 -8.94
C VAL A 77 -13.03 -5.93 -8.85
N TYR A 78 -13.73 -5.28 -9.77
CA TYR A 78 -15.16 -5.48 -9.96
C TYR A 78 -15.44 -6.05 -11.34
N GLN A 79 -16.44 -6.93 -11.41
CA GLN A 79 -16.85 -7.64 -12.61
C GLN A 79 -18.29 -7.27 -12.96
N ALA A 80 -18.46 -6.66 -14.13
CA ALA A 80 -19.76 -6.23 -14.64
C ALA A 80 -19.76 -6.20 -16.17
N GLN A 81 -20.92 -6.20 -16.81
CA GLN A 81 -21.01 -6.11 -18.28
C GLN A 81 -20.56 -4.74 -18.81
N HIS A 82 -20.75 -3.69 -18.02
CA HIS A 82 -20.43 -2.31 -18.38
C HIS A 82 -19.62 -1.65 -17.27
N ARG A 83 -18.77 -0.70 -17.67
CA ARG A 83 -17.94 0.07 -16.75
C ARG A 83 -18.82 0.98 -15.88
N ASP A 84 -18.60 0.97 -14.59
CA ASP A 84 -19.21 1.90 -13.65
C ASP A 84 -18.28 3.13 -13.47
N PRO A 85 -18.71 4.35 -13.86
CA PRO A 85 -17.90 5.55 -13.67
C PRO A 85 -17.60 5.86 -12.20
N PHE A 86 -18.42 5.42 -11.25
CA PHE A 86 -18.19 5.62 -9.81
C PHE A 86 -17.08 4.72 -9.24
N GLN A 87 -16.72 3.63 -9.94
CA GLN A 87 -15.59 2.78 -9.57
C GLN A 87 -14.27 3.24 -10.20
N SER A 88 -14.31 4.27 -11.06
CA SER A 88 -13.15 4.72 -11.82
C SER A 88 -12.04 5.21 -10.88
N GLY A 89 -10.86 4.58 -10.99
CA GLY A 89 -9.72 4.88 -10.14
C GLY A 89 -9.78 4.22 -8.75
N LEU A 90 -10.87 3.56 -8.37
CA LEU A 90 -11.02 2.86 -7.08
C LEU A 90 -10.88 1.34 -7.23
N LYS A 91 -11.40 0.79 -8.33
CA LYS A 91 -11.35 -0.64 -8.65
C LYS A 91 -11.01 -0.86 -10.12
N THR A 92 -10.32 -1.96 -10.41
CA THR A 92 -10.08 -2.42 -11.78
C THR A 92 -11.35 -3.07 -12.31
N PHE A 93 -11.74 -2.69 -13.52
CA PHE A 93 -12.90 -3.25 -14.24
C PHE A 93 -12.47 -4.47 -15.05
N ILE A 94 -13.15 -5.61 -14.88
CA ILE A 94 -12.98 -6.80 -15.73
C ILE A 94 -14.36 -7.29 -16.19
N PRO A 95 -14.70 -7.23 -17.49
CA PRO A 95 -16.01 -7.68 -17.96
C PRO A 95 -16.16 -9.21 -17.99
N GLU A 96 -15.05 -9.94 -18.09
CA GLU A 96 -15.06 -11.40 -18.17
C GLU A 96 -15.34 -12.03 -16.81
N THR A 97 -16.07 -13.16 -16.80
CA THR A 97 -16.15 -14.02 -15.62
C THR A 97 -14.85 -14.80 -15.46
N LEU A 98 -14.27 -14.75 -14.25
CA LEU A 98 -13.02 -15.41 -13.93
C LEU A 98 -13.25 -16.59 -12.98
N ASP A 99 -12.45 -17.64 -13.12
CA ASP A 99 -12.46 -18.78 -12.21
C ASP A 99 -11.65 -18.43 -10.95
N LEU A 100 -12.32 -17.85 -9.95
CA LEU A 100 -11.69 -17.44 -8.70
C LEU A 100 -11.04 -18.62 -7.96
N GLY A 101 -11.52 -19.84 -8.15
CA GLY A 101 -10.93 -21.04 -7.57
C GLY A 101 -9.57 -21.36 -8.18
N LYS A 102 -9.45 -21.29 -9.51
CA LYS A 102 -8.16 -21.41 -10.20
C LYS A 102 -7.20 -20.29 -9.83
N MET A 103 -7.69 -19.05 -9.80
CA MET A 103 -6.88 -17.89 -9.43
C MET A 103 -6.36 -18.03 -8.00
N ASN A 104 -7.20 -18.43 -7.04
CA ASN A 104 -6.77 -18.61 -5.67
C ASN A 104 -5.74 -19.74 -5.55
N ARG A 105 -5.93 -20.88 -6.24
CA ARG A 105 -4.93 -21.96 -6.27
C ARG A 105 -3.57 -21.49 -6.81
N ALA A 106 -3.57 -20.65 -7.86
CA ALA A 106 -2.35 -20.05 -8.38
C ALA A 106 -1.72 -19.07 -7.38
N ALA A 107 -2.55 -18.22 -6.74
CA ALA A 107 -2.09 -17.26 -5.72
C ALA A 107 -1.37 -17.96 -4.55
N GLN A 108 -1.91 -19.07 -4.05
CA GLN A 108 -1.30 -19.84 -2.96
C GLN A 108 0.13 -20.32 -3.28
N GLN A 109 0.49 -20.52 -4.55
CA GLN A 109 1.84 -20.93 -4.93
C GLN A 109 2.90 -19.86 -4.67
N PHE A 110 2.49 -18.59 -4.51
CA PHE A 110 3.41 -17.51 -4.20
C PHE A 110 3.75 -17.38 -2.70
N ILE A 111 3.04 -18.10 -1.83
CA ILE A 111 3.35 -18.12 -0.38
C ILE A 111 4.73 -18.77 -0.17
N GLY A 112 5.52 -18.23 0.75
CA GLY A 112 6.89 -18.65 1.00
C GLY A 112 7.93 -17.70 0.39
N THR A 113 9.17 -18.18 0.31
CA THR A 113 10.32 -17.37 -0.13
C THR A 113 10.69 -17.72 -1.55
N HIS A 114 10.64 -16.71 -2.45
CA HIS A 114 10.87 -16.91 -3.87
C HIS A 114 11.73 -15.79 -4.45
N ASP A 115 12.45 -16.10 -5.53
CA ASP A 115 13.04 -15.08 -6.40
C ASP A 115 11.98 -14.53 -7.34
N PHE A 116 11.66 -13.25 -7.20
CA PHE A 116 10.63 -12.57 -7.96
C PHE A 116 11.21 -11.70 -9.09
N THR A 117 12.38 -12.05 -9.61
CA THR A 117 13.02 -11.34 -10.74
C THR A 117 12.08 -11.18 -11.94
N GLY A 118 11.27 -12.20 -12.26
CA GLY A 118 10.31 -12.14 -13.37
C GLY A 118 9.18 -11.12 -13.20
N PHE A 119 8.98 -10.60 -11.99
CA PHE A 119 7.94 -9.63 -11.64
C PHE A 119 8.48 -8.21 -11.42
N CYS A 120 9.78 -8.00 -11.64
CA CYS A 120 10.41 -6.68 -11.49
C CYS A 120 10.56 -6.01 -12.86
N SER A 121 10.32 -4.70 -12.93
CA SER A 121 10.72 -3.94 -14.13
C SER A 121 12.23 -3.94 -14.28
N GLN A 122 12.70 -3.93 -15.53
CA GLN A 122 14.13 -3.99 -15.89
C GLN A 122 15.00 -2.88 -15.27
N LYS A 123 14.38 -1.81 -14.73
CA LYS A 123 15.07 -0.65 -14.12
C LYS A 123 15.21 -0.73 -12.59
N THR A 124 15.05 -1.89 -11.98
CA THR A 124 15.09 -2.03 -10.51
C THR A 124 16.54 -2.18 -10.00
N GLU A 125 17.07 -1.17 -9.30
CA GLU A 125 18.42 -1.14 -8.69
C GLU A 125 18.55 -1.98 -7.39
N VAL A 126 17.59 -2.86 -7.08
CA VAL A 126 17.60 -3.62 -5.83
C VAL A 126 18.49 -4.87 -5.97
N GLU A 127 19.50 -4.99 -5.11
CA GLU A 127 20.48 -6.09 -5.13
C GLU A 127 19.85 -7.48 -4.93
N SER A 128 18.88 -7.62 -4.03
CA SER A 128 18.19 -8.90 -3.79
C SER A 128 16.74 -8.86 -4.24
N LYS A 129 16.42 -9.77 -5.18
CA LYS A 129 15.09 -9.99 -5.78
C LYS A 129 14.25 -11.06 -5.05
N VAL A 130 14.76 -11.55 -3.92
CA VAL A 130 14.11 -12.57 -3.09
C VAL A 130 13.17 -11.91 -2.07
N ARG A 131 11.92 -12.38 -1.99
CA ARG A 131 10.96 -11.95 -0.95
C ARG A 131 10.21 -13.13 -0.37
N THR A 132 9.68 -12.92 0.83
CA THR A 132 8.82 -13.88 1.51
C THR A 132 7.40 -13.33 1.55
N LEU A 133 6.45 -14.06 0.96
CA LEU A 133 5.03 -13.77 1.08
C LEU A 133 4.41 -14.65 2.17
N TYR A 134 3.68 -14.02 3.08
CA TYR A 134 2.96 -14.68 4.17
C TYR A 134 1.51 -14.96 3.80
N GLN A 135 0.97 -14.19 2.83
CA GLN A 135 -0.40 -14.28 2.36
C GLN A 135 -0.45 -13.92 0.88
N SER A 136 -1.16 -14.71 0.10
CA SER A 136 -1.50 -14.42 -1.30
C SER A 136 -2.82 -15.13 -1.62
N GLU A 137 -3.91 -14.38 -1.69
CA GLU A 137 -5.25 -14.97 -1.81
C GLU A 137 -6.25 -14.11 -2.58
N ILE A 138 -7.20 -14.78 -3.21
CA ILE A 138 -8.37 -14.17 -3.85
C ILE A 138 -9.56 -14.23 -2.88
N VAL A 139 -10.07 -13.06 -2.51
CA VAL A 139 -11.25 -12.93 -1.65
C VAL A 139 -12.41 -12.42 -2.48
N LYS A 140 -13.46 -13.23 -2.64
CA LYS A 140 -14.67 -12.83 -3.36
C LYS A 140 -15.35 -11.64 -2.65
N THR A 141 -15.80 -10.67 -3.43
CA THR A 141 -16.64 -9.54 -2.98
C THR A 141 -18.02 -9.62 -3.62
N ASP A 142 -18.93 -8.75 -3.20
CA ASP A 142 -20.28 -8.69 -3.76
C ASP A 142 -20.29 -8.40 -5.27
N ASP A 143 -19.31 -7.63 -5.74
CA ASP A 143 -19.23 -7.13 -7.11
C ASP A 143 -17.99 -7.65 -7.88
N GLY A 144 -17.24 -8.60 -7.33
CA GLY A 144 -16.01 -9.10 -7.95
C GLY A 144 -15.11 -9.83 -6.96
N PHE A 145 -13.87 -9.36 -6.81
CA PHE A 145 -12.92 -9.93 -5.86
C PHE A 145 -11.80 -8.94 -5.49
N ASP A 146 -11.20 -9.16 -4.33
CA ASP A 146 -9.96 -8.52 -3.90
C ASP A 146 -8.81 -9.53 -3.98
N TYR A 147 -7.68 -9.17 -4.61
CA TYR A 147 -6.43 -9.92 -4.47
C TYR A 147 -5.60 -9.33 -3.33
N ILE A 148 -5.38 -10.11 -2.27
CA ILE A 148 -4.67 -9.69 -1.07
C ILE A 148 -3.30 -10.35 -1.02
N VAL A 149 -2.26 -9.54 -0.84
CA VAL A 149 -0.88 -10.03 -0.69
C VAL A 149 -0.21 -9.36 0.50
N THR A 150 0.40 -10.17 1.38
CA THR A 150 1.17 -9.70 2.54
C THR A 150 2.55 -10.34 2.52
N GLY A 151 3.61 -9.58 2.79
CA GLY A 151 4.98 -10.09 2.77
C GLY A 151 5.99 -9.19 3.47
N SER A 152 7.24 -9.65 3.55
CA SER A 152 8.36 -8.93 4.20
C SER A 152 8.70 -7.60 3.54
N GLY A 153 8.31 -7.41 2.28
CA GLY A 153 8.46 -6.17 1.53
C GLY A 153 8.15 -6.42 0.05
N PHE A 154 7.75 -5.38 -0.66
CA PHE A 154 7.41 -5.47 -2.08
C PHE A 154 8.29 -4.55 -2.91
N TYR A 155 8.53 -4.96 -4.16
CA TYR A 155 9.11 -4.07 -5.15
C TYR A 155 8.04 -3.13 -5.67
N ILE A 156 8.48 -1.97 -6.13
CA ILE A 156 7.65 -0.94 -6.78
C ILE A 156 6.73 -1.54 -7.85
N THR A 157 7.24 -2.47 -8.65
CA THR A 157 6.51 -3.03 -9.79
C THR A 157 5.50 -4.13 -9.46
N TRP A 158 5.53 -4.68 -8.25
CA TRP A 158 4.55 -5.70 -7.82
C TRP A 158 3.12 -5.15 -7.72
N CYS A 159 2.97 -3.82 -7.76
CA CYS A 159 1.70 -3.13 -7.55
C CYS A 159 1.02 -2.57 -8.78
N VAL A 160 1.51 -2.86 -9.99
CA VAL A 160 1.06 -2.17 -11.20
C VAL A 160 0.88 -3.09 -12.42
N SER A 161 0.72 -4.40 -12.24
CA SER A 161 0.37 -5.32 -13.33
C SER A 161 -0.94 -6.03 -13.06
#